data_AF-A0A5P0ZJQ5-F1
#
_entry.id   AF-A0A5P0ZJQ5-F1
#
_cell.length_a   1.000
_cell.length_b   1.000
_cell.length_c   1.000
_cell.angle_alpha   90.00
_cell.angle_beta   90.00
_cell.angle_gamma   90.00
#
_symmetry.space_group_name_H-M   'P 1'
#
loop_
_entity.id
_entity.type
_entity.pdbx_description
1 polymer ?
#
loop_
_entity_poly.entity_id
_entity_poly.type
_entity_poly.pdbx_seq_one_letter_code
_entity_poly.pdbx_strand_id
1 'polypeptide(L)'
;MNVFDKISNHHAKVKENKQTAKEIKKQLKTNKAKKYGFCWFDDIDNVFYKEKSPLDSTAKKYAYSEIMSYEPVITGSSKTKHHGITRAVAGGLIAGGAGAVVGAITGGKNYDVYDNIEIVVQTSDYSRYHISLLSTSMKADSFAVKAILDKLEQLSIKLDRIIAANIDNGSIHQDKIGFDQPQPDISNHSGIK
;
A
#
# COMPACT_ATOMS: atom_id res chain seq x y z
N MET A 1 -41.47 -3.53 -13.51
CA MET A 1 -40.75 -3.94 -12.28
C MET A 1 -41.31 -3.15 -11.11
N ASN A 2 -41.84 -3.81 -10.10
CA ASN A 2 -42.67 -3.19 -9.05
C ASN A 2 -41.82 -2.57 -7.92
N VAL A 3 -42.31 -1.54 -7.25
CA VAL A 3 -41.56 -0.80 -6.20
C VAL A 3 -41.24 -1.71 -5.00
N PHE A 4 -42.15 -2.61 -4.66
CA PHE A 4 -41.96 -3.59 -3.59
C PHE A 4 -40.83 -4.59 -3.88
N ASP A 5 -40.69 -5.03 -5.14
CA ASP A 5 -39.62 -5.95 -5.54
C ASP A 5 -38.24 -5.28 -5.41
N LYS A 6 -38.14 -3.98 -5.73
CA LYS A 6 -36.90 -3.20 -5.56
C LYS A 6 -36.49 -3.08 -4.09
N ILE A 7 -37.45 -2.82 -3.18
CA ILE A 7 -37.18 -2.65 -1.75
C ILE A 7 -36.78 -3.99 -1.11
N SER A 8 -37.48 -5.08 -1.46
CA SER A 8 -37.16 -6.42 -0.95
C SER A 8 -35.75 -6.87 -1.38
N ASN A 9 -35.40 -6.67 -2.65
CA ASN A 9 -34.07 -6.99 -3.17
C ASN A 9 -32.95 -6.15 -2.54
N HIS A 10 -33.21 -4.88 -2.24
CA HIS A 10 -32.26 -4.01 -1.54
C HIS A 10 -31.98 -4.51 -0.11
N HIS A 11 -33.02 -4.90 0.65
CA HIS A 11 -32.85 -5.42 2.01
C HIS A 11 -32.14 -6.78 2.05
N ALA A 12 -32.40 -7.66 1.08
CA ALA A 12 -31.69 -8.94 0.96
C ALA A 12 -30.18 -8.72 0.70
N LYS A 13 -29.84 -7.86 -0.28
CA LYS A 13 -28.44 -7.53 -0.62
C LYS A 13 -27.68 -6.87 0.53
N VAL A 14 -28.34 -6.03 1.33
CA VAL A 14 -27.74 -5.41 2.52
C VAL A 14 -27.46 -6.45 3.61
N LYS A 15 -28.33 -7.44 3.80
CA LYS A 15 -28.13 -8.53 4.80
C LYS A 15 -26.99 -9.47 4.38
N GLU A 16 -26.96 -9.88 3.12
CA GLU A 16 -25.92 -10.72 2.53
C GLU A 16 -24.54 -10.07 2.68
N ASN A 17 -24.40 -8.80 2.26
CA ASN A 17 -23.15 -8.06 2.39
C ASN A 17 -22.66 -7.93 3.84
N LYS A 18 -23.58 -7.79 4.81
CA LYS A 18 -23.25 -7.76 6.24
C LYS A 18 -22.76 -9.11 6.75
N GLN A 19 -23.34 -10.21 6.28
CA GLN A 19 -22.94 -11.55 6.69
C GLN A 19 -21.58 -11.93 6.11
N THR A 20 -21.35 -11.65 4.82
CA THR A 20 -20.06 -11.87 4.14
C THR A 20 -18.94 -11.10 4.83
N ALA A 21 -19.16 -9.83 5.20
CA ALA A 21 -18.16 -9.04 5.91
C ALA A 21 -17.83 -9.59 7.32
N LYS A 22 -18.80 -10.20 8.00
CA LYS A 22 -18.56 -10.84 9.30
C LYS A 22 -17.71 -12.10 9.17
N GLU A 23 -18.00 -12.94 8.17
CA GLU A 23 -17.26 -14.18 7.96
C GLU A 23 -15.81 -13.90 7.54
N ILE A 24 -15.61 -12.94 6.62
CA ILE A 24 -14.26 -12.48 6.25
C ILE A 24 -13.49 -12.03 7.49
N LYS A 25 -14.10 -11.21 8.38
CA LYS A 25 -13.42 -10.77 9.61
C LYS A 25 -13.12 -11.92 10.56
N LYS A 26 -13.95 -12.95 10.61
CA LYS A 26 -13.71 -14.14 11.44
C LYS A 26 -12.52 -14.93 10.88
N GLN A 27 -12.50 -15.17 9.57
CA GLN A 27 -11.39 -15.83 8.87
C GLN A 27 -10.06 -15.06 9.08
N LEU A 28 -10.06 -13.75 8.85
CA LEU A 28 -8.88 -12.90 9.06
C LEU A 28 -8.32 -13.01 10.50
N LYS A 29 -9.20 -13.11 11.51
CA LYS A 29 -8.78 -13.32 12.90
C LYS A 29 -8.21 -14.72 13.12
N THR A 30 -8.86 -15.75 12.58
CA THR A 30 -8.37 -17.14 12.65
C THR A 30 -6.99 -17.26 12.01
N ASN A 31 -6.80 -16.64 10.86
CA ASN A 31 -5.55 -16.62 10.11
C ASN A 31 -4.49 -15.68 10.71
N LYS A 32 -4.82 -14.98 11.81
CA LYS A 32 -3.95 -13.99 12.46
C LYS A 32 -3.45 -12.92 11.48
N ALA A 33 -4.32 -12.52 10.54
CA ALA A 33 -4.03 -11.50 9.55
C ALA A 33 -3.55 -10.20 10.21
N LYS A 34 -2.53 -9.57 9.65
CA LYS A 34 -1.93 -8.35 10.19
C LYS A 34 -2.74 -7.14 9.75
N LYS A 35 -3.08 -6.25 10.70
CA LYS A 35 -3.86 -5.04 10.42
C LYS A 35 -2.98 -3.79 10.35
N TYR A 36 -3.15 -2.99 9.31
CA TYR A 36 -2.59 -1.66 9.13
C TYR A 36 -3.70 -0.68 8.75
N GLY A 37 -3.94 0.33 9.58
CA GLY A 37 -5.11 1.22 9.40
C GLY A 37 -6.41 0.42 9.33
N PHE A 38 -7.20 0.64 8.28
CA PHE A 38 -8.43 -0.11 7.99
C PHE A 38 -8.22 -1.33 7.09
N CYS A 39 -6.99 -1.76 6.87
CA CYS A 39 -6.67 -2.85 5.96
C CYS A 39 -6.06 -4.05 6.68
N TRP A 40 -6.48 -5.25 6.27
CA TRP A 40 -5.95 -6.52 6.75
C TRP A 40 -5.14 -7.19 5.65
N PHE A 41 -4.04 -7.80 6.05
CA PHE A 41 -3.17 -8.58 5.19
C PHE A 41 -3.11 -10.00 5.73
N ASP A 42 -3.62 -10.95 4.95
CA ASP A 42 -3.69 -12.35 5.28
C ASP A 42 -2.72 -13.13 4.41
N ASP A 43 -1.66 -13.64 5.04
CA ASP A 43 -0.57 -14.35 4.37
C ASP A 43 -0.88 -15.83 4.14
N ILE A 44 -1.93 -16.36 4.76
CA ILE A 44 -2.38 -17.74 4.55
C ILE A 44 -3.19 -17.79 3.25
N ASP A 45 -4.13 -16.87 3.10
CA ASP A 45 -5.00 -16.80 1.92
C ASP A 45 -4.41 -15.92 0.80
N ASN A 46 -3.27 -15.26 1.03
CA ASN A 46 -2.64 -14.30 0.12
C ASN A 46 -3.60 -13.20 -0.33
N VAL A 47 -4.27 -12.56 0.62
CA VAL A 47 -5.29 -11.53 0.35
C VAL A 47 -5.11 -10.27 1.19
N PHE A 48 -5.39 -9.15 0.55
CA PHE A 48 -5.53 -7.85 1.16
C PHE A 48 -7.02 -7.50 1.27
N TYR A 49 -7.50 -7.22 2.47
CA TYR A 49 -8.89 -6.83 2.72
C TYR A 49 -8.97 -5.43 3.30
N LYS A 50 -9.59 -4.53 2.52
CA LYS A 50 -9.95 -3.18 2.94
C LYS A 50 -11.30 -3.21 3.66
N GLU A 51 -11.32 -2.78 4.91
CA GLU A 51 -12.55 -2.50 5.65
C GLU A 51 -13.15 -1.15 5.25
N LYS A 52 -14.43 -0.98 5.56
CA LYS A 52 -15.05 0.34 5.56
C LYS A 52 -14.34 1.25 6.56
N SER A 53 -14.07 2.48 6.17
CA SER A 53 -13.60 3.57 7.03
C SER A 53 -14.67 4.68 7.10
N PRO A 54 -14.54 5.66 8.00
CA PRO A 54 -15.44 6.81 8.03
C PRO A 54 -15.44 7.63 6.73
N LEU A 55 -14.33 7.64 6.00
CA LEU A 55 -14.15 8.37 4.73
C LEU A 55 -14.51 7.51 3.51
N ASP A 56 -14.55 6.18 3.66
CA ASP A 56 -14.80 5.26 2.56
C ASP A 56 -15.66 4.07 3.00
N SER A 57 -16.91 4.05 2.55
CA SER A 57 -17.89 3.03 2.93
C SER A 57 -17.78 1.72 2.14
N THR A 58 -16.79 1.61 1.24
CA THR A 58 -16.54 0.41 0.43
C THR A 58 -15.59 -0.53 1.15
N ALA A 59 -16.04 -1.77 1.35
CA ALA A 59 -15.16 -2.87 1.75
C ALA A 59 -14.89 -3.73 0.53
N LYS A 60 -13.62 -4.08 0.30
CA LYS A 60 -13.22 -4.88 -0.85
C LYS A 60 -12.05 -5.79 -0.48
N LYS A 61 -12.08 -7.01 -1.02
CA LYS A 61 -11.03 -8.02 -0.88
C LYS A 61 -10.30 -8.10 -2.22
N TYR A 62 -8.99 -8.19 -2.15
CA TYR A 62 -8.07 -8.30 -3.26
C TYR A 62 -7.13 -9.48 -3.03
N ALA A 63 -6.77 -10.18 -4.08
CA ALA A 63 -5.63 -11.09 -4.05
C ALA A 63 -4.33 -10.28 -4.00
N TYR A 64 -3.30 -10.84 -3.37
CA TYR A 64 -1.96 -10.24 -3.39
C TYR A 64 -1.40 -10.09 -4.81
N SER A 65 -1.76 -10.99 -5.72
CA SER A 65 -1.39 -10.91 -7.15
C SER A 65 -1.95 -9.66 -7.85
N GLU A 66 -2.97 -9.02 -7.29
CA GLU A 66 -3.52 -7.78 -7.84
C GLU A 66 -2.72 -6.55 -7.39
N ILE A 67 -1.82 -6.67 -6.40
CA ILE A 67 -0.97 -5.56 -5.94
C ILE A 67 0.19 -5.38 -6.92
N MET A 68 0.22 -4.22 -7.60
CA MET A 68 1.24 -3.91 -8.59
C MET A 68 2.38 -3.06 -8.03
N SER A 69 2.04 -2.05 -7.23
CA SER A 69 3.01 -1.11 -6.67
C SER A 69 2.46 -0.43 -5.43
N TYR A 70 3.33 0.27 -4.70
CA TYR A 70 2.93 1.11 -3.59
C TYR A 70 3.82 2.34 -3.47
N GLU A 71 3.31 3.36 -2.80
CA GLU A 71 3.99 4.63 -2.57
C GLU A 71 3.78 5.07 -1.11
N PRO A 72 4.85 5.15 -0.29
CA PRO A 72 4.79 5.82 1.00
C PRO A 72 4.61 7.33 0.83
N VAL A 73 3.65 7.92 1.53
CA VAL A 73 3.38 9.36 1.53
C VAL A 73 3.45 9.87 2.96
N ILE A 74 4.37 10.80 3.20
CA ILE A 74 4.51 11.49 4.49
C ILE A 74 4.43 12.99 4.24
N THR A 75 3.54 13.67 4.95
CA THR A 75 3.42 15.14 4.90
C THR A 75 3.57 15.71 6.29
N GLY A 76 4.26 16.85 6.41
CA GLY A 76 4.45 17.53 7.69
C GLY A 76 4.52 19.05 7.56
N SER A 77 4.46 19.72 8.70
CA SER A 77 4.55 21.18 8.86
C SER A 77 5.32 21.53 10.15
N SER A 78 5.70 22.80 10.34
CA SER A 78 6.33 23.28 11.57
C SER A 78 5.35 24.12 12.41
N LYS A 79 5.37 23.96 13.74
CA LYS A 79 4.54 24.75 14.67
C LYS A 79 5.39 25.52 15.67
N THR A 80 5.13 26.83 15.80
CA THR A 80 5.75 27.71 16.80
C THR A 80 4.89 27.80 18.05
N LYS A 81 5.50 27.58 19.23
CA LYS A 81 4.88 27.88 20.53
C LYS A 81 5.26 29.31 20.95
N HIS A 82 4.39 30.28 20.70
CA HIS A 82 4.17 31.55 21.41
C HIS A 82 3.57 32.59 20.44
N HIS A 83 2.55 33.31 20.91
CA HIS A 83 1.85 34.44 20.29
C HIS A 83 1.97 34.66 18.76
N GLY A 84 0.88 34.32 18.06
CA GLY A 84 0.49 34.99 16.82
C GLY A 84 1.30 34.59 15.58
N ILE A 85 0.58 34.08 14.57
CA ILE A 85 1.05 33.80 13.21
C ILE A 85 1.68 32.40 13.06
N THR A 86 0.79 31.42 12.89
CA THR A 86 1.13 30.11 12.33
C THR A 86 1.59 30.29 10.88
N ARG A 87 2.85 30.00 10.57
CA ARG A 87 3.32 29.83 9.19
C ARG A 87 3.29 28.35 8.85
N ALA A 88 2.41 27.95 7.93
CA ALA A 88 2.40 26.60 7.40
C ALA A 88 3.46 26.49 6.29
N VAL A 89 4.45 25.63 6.49
CA VAL A 89 5.30 25.14 5.40
C VAL A 89 4.69 23.82 4.97
N ALA A 90 4.20 23.75 3.72
CA ALA A 90 3.57 22.57 3.17
C ALA A 90 4.58 21.74 2.38
N GLY A 91 4.82 20.51 2.84
CA GLY A 91 5.04 19.32 2.01
C GLY A 91 6.43 19.13 1.38
N GLY A 92 7.26 18.29 2.00
CA GLY A 92 8.24 17.48 1.27
C GLY A 92 7.66 16.09 1.01
N LEU A 93 7.52 15.68 -0.25
CA LEU A 93 7.25 14.29 -0.60
C LEU A 93 8.49 13.45 -0.24
N ILE A 94 8.33 12.39 0.55
CA ILE A 94 9.42 11.43 0.76
C ILE A 94 9.45 10.49 -0.44
N ALA A 95 10.39 10.72 -1.36
CA ALA A 95 10.71 9.79 -2.43
C ALA A 95 11.59 8.64 -1.88
N GLY A 96 10.95 7.60 -1.32
CA GLY A 96 11.51 6.25 -1.17
C GLY A 96 12.51 5.96 -0.04
N GLY A 97 12.50 4.69 0.39
CA GLY A 97 13.54 3.96 1.13
C GLY A 97 13.84 4.38 2.57
N ALA A 98 14.28 5.62 2.79
CA ALA A 98 14.79 6.08 4.09
C ALA A 98 14.86 7.62 4.24
N GLY A 99 14.22 8.40 3.35
CA GLY A 99 14.50 9.83 3.23
C GLY A 99 13.84 10.71 4.29
N ALA A 100 14.66 11.41 5.07
CA ALA A 100 14.26 12.43 6.05
C ALA A 100 13.33 13.53 5.47
N VAL A 101 12.33 13.96 6.26
CA VAL A 101 11.65 15.26 6.05
C VAL A 101 12.39 16.29 6.87
N VAL A 102 13.06 17.24 6.21
CA VAL A 102 13.69 18.39 6.87
C VAL A 102 13.03 19.65 6.34
N GLY A 103 12.23 20.31 7.19
CA GLY A 103 11.78 21.68 6.98
C GLY A 103 12.76 22.65 7.63
N ALA A 104 13.11 23.73 6.93
CA ALA A 104 14.16 24.68 7.29
C ALA A 104 14.14 25.18 8.75
N ILE A 105 15.33 25.24 9.35
CA ILE A 105 15.62 25.77 10.69
C ILE A 105 15.42 27.29 10.66
N THR A 106 14.21 27.78 10.92
CA THR A 106 14.01 29.22 11.20
C THR A 106 14.01 29.41 12.72
N GLY A 107 14.84 30.32 13.22
CA GLY A 107 15.09 30.52 14.65
C GLY A 107 13.83 30.68 15.52
N GLY A 108 13.88 30.10 16.73
CA GLY A 108 12.77 30.04 17.69
C GLY A 108 12.53 28.61 18.17
N LYS A 109 11.81 28.42 19.29
CA LYS A 109 11.46 27.09 19.84
C LYS A 109 10.34 26.46 19.00
N ASN A 110 10.69 26.06 17.79
CA ASN A 110 9.83 25.39 16.82
C ASN A 110 9.91 23.87 17.01
N TYR A 111 8.82 23.17 16.73
CA TYR A 111 8.84 21.71 16.63
C TYR A 111 8.17 21.27 15.33
N ASP A 112 8.75 20.26 14.70
CA ASP A 112 8.22 19.65 13.50
C ASP A 112 7.06 18.71 13.84
N VAL A 113 6.05 18.68 12.96
CA VAL A 113 4.93 17.74 13.04
C VAL A 113 4.79 16.96 11.74
N TYR A 114 4.40 15.69 11.87
CA TYR A 114 3.83 14.93 10.76
C TYR A 114 2.32 15.12 10.80
N ASP A 115 1.75 15.57 9.68
CA ASP A 115 0.31 15.79 9.51
C ASP A 115 -0.39 14.55 8.94
N ASN A 116 0.31 13.78 8.07
CA ASN A 116 -0.18 12.52 7.51
C ASN A 116 1.00 11.57 7.28
N ILE A 117 0.78 10.29 7.56
CA ILE A 117 1.63 9.16 7.18
C ILE A 117 0.70 8.08 6.61
N GLU A 118 0.86 7.75 5.32
CA GLU A 118 0.07 6.74 4.62
C GLU A 118 0.90 5.94 3.61
N ILE A 119 0.38 4.79 3.19
CA ILE A 119 0.86 4.07 1.99
C ILE A 119 -0.27 4.00 0.99
N VAL A 120 0.00 4.41 -0.25
CA VAL A 120 -0.92 4.30 -1.37
C VAL A 120 -0.59 3.03 -2.14
N VAL A 121 -1.46 2.02 -2.07
CA VAL A 121 -1.32 0.76 -2.83
C VAL A 121 -2.06 0.89 -4.16
N GLN A 122 -1.42 0.51 -5.26
CA GLN A 122 -2.01 0.48 -6.59
C GLN A 122 -2.27 -0.96 -7.02
N THR A 123 -3.49 -1.23 -7.49
CA THR A 123 -3.91 -2.55 -7.95
C THR A 123 -4.02 -2.64 -9.47
N SER A 124 -4.07 -3.86 -10.01
CA SER A 124 -4.20 -4.12 -11.46
C SER A 124 -5.49 -3.60 -12.09
N ASP A 125 -6.53 -3.36 -11.30
CA ASP A 125 -7.75 -2.66 -11.72
C ASP A 125 -7.60 -1.12 -11.71
N TYR A 126 -6.37 -0.61 -11.58
CA TYR A 126 -6.01 0.81 -11.44
C TYR A 126 -6.59 1.52 -10.20
N SER A 127 -7.14 0.77 -9.24
CA SER A 127 -7.58 1.37 -7.97
C SER A 127 -6.38 1.80 -7.13
N ARG A 128 -6.51 2.93 -6.44
CA ARG A 128 -5.53 3.41 -5.46
C ARG A 128 -6.13 3.36 -4.06
N TYR A 129 -5.44 2.71 -3.13
CA TYR A 129 -5.88 2.53 -1.75
C TYR A 129 -4.96 3.22 -0.78
N HIS A 130 -5.51 4.20 -0.05
CA HIS A 130 -4.80 4.94 0.98
C HIS A 130 -4.90 4.19 2.31
N ILE A 131 -3.79 3.59 2.73
CA ILE A 131 -3.64 2.96 4.04
C ILE A 131 -3.06 4.02 4.98
N SER A 132 -3.94 4.80 5.60
CA SER A 132 -3.53 5.81 6.59
C SER A 132 -3.05 5.14 7.89
N LEU A 133 -1.83 5.48 8.31
CA LEU A 133 -1.20 5.07 9.56
C LEU A 133 -1.21 6.20 10.60
N LEU A 134 -1.20 7.45 10.14
CA LEU A 134 -1.40 8.67 10.93
C LEU A 134 -2.42 9.57 10.22
N SER A 135 -3.53 9.87 10.90
CA SER A 135 -4.58 10.76 10.37
C SER A 135 -4.71 12.07 11.16
N THR A 136 -3.84 12.31 12.14
CA THR A 136 -3.86 13.48 13.02
C THR A 136 -2.46 14.04 13.18
N SER A 137 -2.29 15.37 13.16
CA SER A 137 -0.97 16.00 13.33
C SER A 137 -0.30 15.60 14.65
N MET A 138 0.91 15.05 14.58
CA MET A 138 1.71 14.64 15.75
C MET A 138 3.14 15.16 15.66
N LYS A 139 3.75 15.44 16.81
CA LYS A 139 5.15 15.89 16.86
C LYS A 139 6.08 14.82 16.32
N ALA A 140 7.01 15.23 15.46
CA ALA A 140 7.95 14.34 14.80
C ALA A 140 8.84 13.57 15.79
N ASP A 141 9.17 14.18 16.94
CA ASP A 141 9.99 13.59 18.00
C ASP A 141 9.24 12.68 18.97
N SER A 142 7.92 12.50 18.80
CA SER A 142 7.12 11.72 19.73
C SER A 142 7.35 10.22 19.56
N PHE A 143 7.39 9.49 20.69
CA PHE A 143 7.50 8.03 20.69
C PHE A 143 6.39 7.35 19.85
N ALA A 144 5.19 7.91 19.88
CA ALA A 144 4.07 7.40 19.10
C ALA A 144 4.29 7.57 17.58
N VAL A 145 4.89 8.68 17.13
CA VAL A 145 5.29 8.85 15.72
C VAL A 145 6.34 7.82 15.33
N LYS A 146 7.35 7.57 16.18
CA LYS A 146 8.35 6.53 15.91
C LYS A 146 7.70 5.16 15.68
N ALA A 147 6.77 4.78 16.56
CA ALA A 147 6.02 3.52 16.40
C ALA A 147 5.16 3.47 15.12
N ILE A 148 4.73 4.62 14.60
CA ILE A 148 4.01 4.71 13.31
C ILE A 148 4.97 4.57 12.13
N LEU A 149 6.15 5.19 12.19
CA LEU A 149 7.21 5.01 11.18
C LEU A 149 7.69 3.57 11.13
N ASP A 150 7.86 2.90 12.28
CA ASP A 150 8.19 1.47 12.33
C ASP A 150 7.10 0.61 11.66
N LYS A 151 5.82 1.00 11.79
CA LYS A 151 4.71 0.33 11.08
C LYS A 151 4.72 0.60 9.58
N LEU A 152 5.09 1.82 9.15
CA LEU A 152 5.25 2.18 7.75
C LEU A 152 6.34 1.32 7.09
N GLU A 153 7.49 1.20 7.75
CA GLU A 153 8.61 0.37 7.29
C GLU A 153 8.19 -1.11 7.20
N GLN A 154 7.57 -1.65 8.26
CA GLN A 154 7.08 -3.03 8.26
C GLN A 154 6.06 -3.32 7.16
N LEU A 155 5.19 -2.35 6.85
CA LEU A 155 4.23 -2.47 5.76
C LEU A 155 4.93 -2.39 4.39
N SER A 156 5.92 -1.51 4.23
CA SER A 156 6.71 -1.38 3.00
C SER A 156 7.45 -2.69 2.69
N ILE A 157 8.20 -3.24 3.66
CA ILE A 157 8.90 -4.54 3.52
C ILE A 157 7.92 -5.66 3.17
N LYS A 158 6.71 -5.63 3.74
CA LYS A 158 5.69 -6.63 3.44
C LYS A 158 5.19 -6.52 2.00
N LEU A 159 4.95 -5.31 1.51
CA LEU A 159 4.51 -5.05 0.14
C LEU A 159 5.62 -5.40 -0.86
N ASP A 160 6.88 -5.10 -0.55
CA ASP A 160 8.04 -5.53 -1.35
C ASP A 160 8.06 -7.05 -1.54
N ARG A 161 7.87 -7.82 -0.44
CA ARG A 161 7.82 -9.29 -0.50
C ARG A 161 6.67 -9.81 -1.35
N ILE A 162 5.50 -9.19 -1.23
CA ILE A 162 4.33 -9.55 -2.04
C ILE A 162 4.61 -9.31 -3.53
N ILE A 163 5.13 -8.13 -3.88
CA ILE A 163 5.43 -7.77 -5.26
C ILE A 163 6.52 -8.66 -5.84
N ALA A 164 7.60 -8.92 -5.08
CA ALA A 164 8.65 -9.85 -5.49
C ALA A 164 8.09 -11.26 -5.78
N ALA A 165 7.26 -11.80 -4.87
CA ALA A 165 6.61 -13.09 -5.07
C ALA A 165 5.69 -13.10 -6.31
N ASN A 166 5.00 -11.99 -6.60
CA ASN A 166 4.16 -11.87 -7.79
C ASN A 166 5.01 -11.90 -9.09
N ILE A 167 6.18 -11.26 -9.08
CA ILE A 167 7.12 -11.26 -10.21
C ILE A 167 7.68 -12.67 -10.43
N ASP A 168 8.10 -13.34 -9.36
CA ASP A 168 8.64 -14.70 -9.43
C ASP A 168 7.60 -15.68 -10.00
N ASN A 169 6.36 -15.63 -9.51
CA ASN A 169 5.27 -16.47 -9.99
C ASN A 169 4.89 -16.19 -11.47
N GLY A 170 5.04 -14.95 -11.94
CA GLY A 170 4.83 -14.59 -13.35
C GLY A 170 5.95 -15.07 -14.28
N SER A 171 7.16 -15.27 -13.76
CA SER A 171 8.36 -15.62 -14.54
C SER A 171 8.48 -17.12 -14.84
N ILE A 172 7.72 -17.99 -14.14
CA ILE A 172 7.74 -19.46 -14.32
C ILE A 172 7.12 -19.91 -15.67
N HIS A 173 6.58 -18.99 -16.49
CA HIS A 173 5.88 -19.31 -17.74
C HIS A 173 6.59 -18.94 -19.06
N GLN A 174 7.88 -18.53 -19.06
CA GLN A 174 8.58 -18.20 -20.33
C GLN A 174 9.83 -19.03 -20.69
N ASP A 175 10.29 -19.97 -19.87
CA ASP A 175 11.49 -20.77 -20.21
C ASP A 175 11.18 -22.19 -20.69
N LYS A 176 10.32 -22.36 -21.72
CA LYS A 176 10.32 -23.55 -22.61
C LYS A 176 9.77 -23.22 -24.00
N ILE A 177 10.48 -22.40 -24.77
CA ILE A 177 10.42 -22.42 -26.23
C ILE A 177 11.85 -22.35 -26.76
N GLY A 178 12.30 -23.46 -27.34
CA GLY A 178 13.69 -23.70 -27.70
C GLY A 178 14.18 -22.84 -28.86
N PHE A 179 15.46 -22.50 -28.79
CA PHE A 179 16.24 -22.12 -29.96
C PHE A 179 17.26 -23.22 -30.23
N ASP A 180 16.94 -24.04 -31.23
CA ASP A 180 17.91 -24.85 -31.96
C ASP A 180 18.97 -23.89 -32.52
N GLN A 181 20.22 -24.04 -32.07
CA GLN A 181 21.32 -23.19 -32.52
C GLN A 181 21.81 -23.73 -33.87
N PRO A 182 21.74 -22.97 -34.98
CA PRO A 182 22.39 -23.39 -36.21
C PRO A 182 23.91 -23.33 -36.00
N GLN A 183 24.58 -24.47 -36.16
CA GLN A 183 26.04 -24.57 -36.18
C GLN A 183 26.59 -23.80 -37.39
N PRO A 184 27.62 -22.95 -37.24
CA PRO A 184 28.26 -22.33 -38.39
C PRO A 184 29.02 -23.38 -39.21
N ASP A 185 28.67 -23.48 -40.50
CA ASP A 185 29.41 -24.21 -41.53
C ASP A 185 30.78 -23.56 -41.72
N ILE A 186 31.83 -24.21 -41.22
CA ILE A 186 33.22 -23.88 -41.53
C ILE A 186 33.73 -24.81 -42.63
N SER A 187 33.26 -24.58 -43.85
CA SER A 187 33.91 -25.06 -45.06
C SER A 187 34.66 -23.93 -45.78
N ASN A 188 35.98 -24.12 -45.87
CA ASN A 188 36.95 -23.54 -46.80
C ASN A 188 37.19 -22.01 -46.83
N HIS A 189 38.41 -21.62 -46.45
CA HIS A 189 39.28 -20.99 -47.43
C HIS A 189 40.75 -21.44 -47.28
N SER A 190 41.18 -22.12 -48.33
CA SER A 190 42.57 -22.43 -48.69
C SER A 190 43.35 -21.15 -49.01
N GLY A 191 44.56 -21.06 -48.45
CA GLY A 191 45.79 -20.68 -49.16
C GLY A 191 46.00 -19.22 -49.58
N ILE A 192 47.29 -18.89 -49.76
CA ILE A 192 47.88 -17.63 -50.26
C ILE A 192 48.11 -16.63 -49.11
N LYS A 193 49.32 -16.42 -48.60
CA LYS A 193 50.64 -16.31 -49.24
C LYS A 193 51.75 -16.65 -48.25
#